data_AF-A0A378SK27-F1
#
_entry.id   AF-A0A378SK27-F1
#
_cell.length_a   1.000
_cell.length_b   1.000
_cell.length_c   1.000
_cell.angle_alpha   90.00
_cell.angle_beta   90.00
_cell.angle_gamma   90.00
#
_symmetry.space_group_name_H-M   'P 1'
#
loop_
_entity.id
_entity.type
_entity.pdbx_description
1 polymer ?
#
loop_
_entity_poly.entity_id
_entity_poly.type
_entity_poly.pdbx_seq_one_letter_code
_entity_poly.pdbx_strand_id
1 'polypeptide(L)'
;MSAAHDWWMGLSQQERDHLNDIAQQTPLGLLVYPYWDAKAAAEILAWLQLENDILQAHGDWLSRTKARFERNGWPWTTGELMRRAHLWEHE
;
A
#
# COMPACT_ATOMS: atom_id res chain seq x y z
N MET A 1 -10.79 -19.45 -26.61
CA MET A 1 -10.24 -19.03 -25.30
C MET A 1 -9.95 -17.55 -25.35
N SER A 2 -10.08 -16.82 -24.25
CA SER A 2 -9.80 -15.38 -24.20
C SER A 2 -8.32 -15.13 -23.90
N ALA A 3 -7.79 -13.99 -24.35
CA ALA A 3 -6.40 -13.60 -24.06
C ALA A 3 -6.08 -13.58 -22.55
N ALA A 4 -7.06 -13.23 -21.72
CA ALA A 4 -6.95 -13.28 -20.26
C ALA A 4 -6.79 -14.71 -19.73
N HIS A 5 -7.55 -15.66 -20.28
CA HIS A 5 -7.43 -17.07 -19.92
C HIS A 5 -6.07 -17.64 -20.35
N ASP A 6 -5.60 -17.30 -21.56
CA ASP A 6 -4.32 -17.79 -22.08
C ASP A 6 -3.14 -17.25 -21.28
N TRP A 7 -3.19 -15.96 -20.89
CA TRP A 7 -2.21 -15.36 -20.00
C TRP A 7 -2.20 -16.03 -18.62
N TRP A 8 -3.36 -16.18 -17.99
CA TRP A 8 -3.48 -16.81 -16.67
C TRP A 8 -2.97 -18.25 -16.65
N MET A 9 -3.27 -19.03 -17.69
CA MET A 9 -2.80 -20.40 -17.82
C MET A 9 -1.31 -20.51 -18.18
N GLY A 10 -0.70 -19.42 -18.67
CA GLY A 10 0.73 -19.33 -18.93
C GLY A 10 1.58 -19.07 -17.68
N LEU A 11 0.97 -18.66 -16.57
CA LEU A 11 1.64 -18.47 -15.28
C LEU A 11 1.89 -19.80 -14.57
N SER A 12 2.98 -19.90 -13.81
CA SER A 12 3.20 -21.00 -12.89
C SER A 12 2.16 -21.01 -11.77
N GLN A 13 2.01 -22.16 -11.09
CA GLN A 13 1.08 -22.26 -9.96
C GLN A 13 1.43 -21.27 -8.85
N GLN A 14 2.72 -21.11 -8.55
CA GLN A 14 3.21 -20.18 -7.52
C GLN A 14 2.87 -18.72 -7.84
N GLU A 15 3.00 -18.30 -9.09
CA GLU A 15 2.64 -16.94 -9.52
C GLU A 15 1.14 -16.69 -9.40
N ARG A 16 0.31 -17.69 -9.74
CA ARG A 16 -1.15 -17.60 -9.60
C ARG A 16 -1.58 -17.52 -8.15
N ASP A 17 -0.97 -18.32 -7.28
CA ASP A 17 -1.26 -18.32 -5.84
C ASP A 17 -0.88 -16.96 -5.23
N HIS A 18 0.31 -16.45 -5.55
CA HIS A 18 0.77 -15.14 -5.09
C HIS A 18 -0.16 -14.00 -5.53
N LEU A 19 -0.58 -14.02 -6.79
CA LEU A 19 -1.55 -13.07 -7.32
C LEU A 19 -2.88 -13.15 -6.56
N ASN A 20 -3.43 -14.34 -6.35
CA ASN A 20 -4.65 -14.55 -5.58
C ASN A 20 -4.56 -14.01 -4.14
N ASP A 21 -3.44 -14.26 -3.44
CA ASP A 21 -3.22 -13.77 -2.09
C ASP A 21 -3.28 -12.24 -2.03
N ILE A 22 -2.65 -11.57 -3.00
CA ILE A 22 -2.68 -10.12 -3.12
C ILE A 22 -4.13 -9.62 -3.24
N ALA A 23 -4.93 -10.16 -4.16
CA ALA A 23 -6.28 -9.64 -4.34
C ALA A 23 -7.21 -9.88 -3.15
N GLN A 24 -7.01 -10.96 -2.40
CA GLN A 24 -7.78 -11.18 -1.17
C GLN A 24 -7.46 -10.14 -0.09
N GLN A 25 -6.24 -9.63 -0.08
CA GLN A 25 -5.79 -8.61 0.88
C GLN A 25 -6.08 -7.18 0.40
N THR A 26 -6.39 -6.99 -0.88
CA THR A 26 -6.61 -5.67 -1.44
C THR A 26 -8.05 -5.21 -1.16
N PRO A 27 -8.28 -4.03 -0.56
CA PRO A 27 -9.63 -3.51 -0.27
C PRO A 27 -10.43 -3.12 -1.52
N LEU A 28 -9.85 -3.26 -2.72
CA LEU A 28 -10.45 -2.89 -4.00
C LEU A 28 -11.62 -3.79 -4.45
N GLY A 29 -12.01 -4.80 -3.66
CA GLY A 29 -13.20 -5.62 -3.93
C GLY A 29 -13.11 -6.38 -5.27
N LEU A 30 -11.91 -6.85 -5.60
CA LEU A 30 -11.63 -7.46 -6.90
C LEU A 30 -12.31 -8.83 -7.02
N LEU A 31 -13.03 -9.04 -8.13
CA LEU A 31 -13.70 -10.29 -8.44
C LEU A 31 -12.66 -11.42 -8.59
N VAL A 32 -12.86 -12.53 -7.86
CA VAL A 32 -11.97 -13.70 -7.90
C VAL A 32 -12.42 -14.66 -9.00
N TYR A 33 -11.50 -14.96 -9.93
CA TYR A 33 -11.52 -15.90 -11.08
C TYR A 33 -12.69 -15.84 -12.11
N PRO A 34 -12.43 -15.89 -13.45
CA PRO A 34 -11.20 -15.65 -14.20
C PRO A 34 -11.30 -14.28 -14.90
N TYR A 35 -11.04 -13.18 -14.19
CA TYR A 35 -11.20 -11.83 -14.74
C TYR A 35 -9.89 -11.05 -14.80
N TRP A 36 -8.75 -11.69 -14.53
CA TRP A 36 -7.48 -10.98 -14.51
C TRP A 36 -6.83 -11.17 -15.86
N ASP A 37 -6.75 -10.07 -16.60
CA ASP A 37 -5.78 -9.91 -17.66
C ASP A 37 -4.49 -9.29 -17.10
N ALA A 38 -3.44 -9.28 -17.91
CA ALA A 38 -2.16 -8.69 -17.54
C ALA A 38 -2.27 -7.22 -17.11
N LYS A 39 -3.29 -6.49 -17.60
CA LYS A 39 -3.50 -5.09 -17.26
C LYS A 39 -4.04 -4.93 -15.85
N ALA A 40 -5.03 -5.73 -15.45
CA ALA A 40 -5.56 -5.74 -14.09
C ALA A 40 -4.46 -6.12 -13.08
N ALA A 41 -3.63 -7.11 -13.39
CA ALA A 41 -2.51 -7.49 -12.53
C ALA A 41 -1.47 -6.35 -12.40
N ALA A 42 -1.14 -5.66 -13.50
CA ALA A 42 -0.23 -4.52 -13.46
C ALA A 42 -0.78 -3.35 -12.63
N GLU A 43 -2.09 -3.09 -12.71
CA GLU A 43 -2.74 -2.04 -11.93
C GLU A 43 -2.70 -2.33 -10.43
N ILE A 44 -2.97 -3.57 -10.01
CA ILE A 44 -2.86 -3.99 -8.61
C ILE A 44 -1.43 -3.81 -8.09
N LEU A 45 -0.43 -4.24 -8.86
CA LEU A 45 0.97 -4.06 -8.48
C LEU A 45 1.34 -2.58 -8.35
N ALA A 46 0.82 -1.71 -9.22
CA ALA A 46 1.01 -0.26 -9.11
C ALA A 46 0.37 0.31 -7.84
N TRP A 47 -0.83 -0.15 -7.46
CA TRP A 47 -1.48 0.26 -6.21
C TRP A 47 -0.70 -0.19 -4.98
N LEU A 48 -0.22 -1.43 -4.95
CA LEU A 48 0.65 -1.93 -3.87
C LEU A 48 1.95 -1.15 -3.76
N GLN A 49 2.56 -0.78 -4.90
CA GLN A 49 3.76 0.05 -4.89
C GLN A 49 3.47 1.43 -4.31
N LEU A 50 2.35 2.05 -4.70
CA LEU A 50 1.94 3.34 -4.17
C LEU A 50 1.68 3.27 -2.66
N GLU A 51 1.04 2.22 -2.17
CA GLU A 51 0.83 1.99 -0.73
C GLU A 51 2.16 1.91 0.03
N ASN A 52 3.12 1.13 -0.50
CA ASN A 52 4.46 1.04 0.06
C ASN A 52 5.18 2.40 0.07
N ASP A 53 5.07 3.18 -1.01
CA ASP A 53 5.68 4.50 -1.11
C ASP A 53 5.08 5.48 -0.08
N ILE A 54 3.76 5.44 0.14
CA ILE A 54 3.07 6.24 1.16
C ILE A 54 3.53 5.83 2.56
N LEU A 55 3.59 4.53 2.86
CA LEU A 55 4.03 4.02 4.15
C LEU A 55 5.50 4.42 4.45
N GLN A 56 6.37 4.32 3.44
CA GLN A 56 7.76 4.75 3.55
C GLN A 56 7.85 6.26 3.80
N ALA A 57 7.12 7.08 3.03
CA ALA A 57 7.09 8.53 3.22
C ALA A 57 6.58 8.92 4.63
N HIS A 58 5.57 8.22 5.14
CA HIS A 58 5.08 8.37 6.50
C HIS A 58 6.15 8.01 7.54
N GLY A 59 6.86 6.90 7.36
CA GLY A 59 7.97 6.48 8.22
C GLY A 59 9.11 7.50 8.25
N ASP A 60 9.49 8.04 7.09
CA ASP A 60 10.52 9.06 6.96
C ASP A 60 10.10 10.38 7.61
N TRP A 61 8.83 10.75 7.47
CA TRP A 61 8.26 11.92 8.14
C TRP A 61 8.26 11.75 9.67
N LEU A 62 7.83 10.60 10.18
CA LEU A 62 7.83 10.31 11.62
C LEU A 62 9.26 10.35 12.20
N SER A 63 10.22 9.74 11.50
CA SER A 63 11.63 9.75 11.89
C SER A 63 12.19 11.17 12.01
N ARG A 64 11.97 12.00 10.98
CA ARG A 64 12.40 13.41 10.97
C ARG A 64 11.71 14.22 12.06
N THR A 65 10.43 13.97 12.31
CA THR A 65 9.64 14.67 13.31
C THR A 65 10.10 14.31 14.72
N LYS A 66 10.35 13.03 15.00
CA LYS A 66 10.90 12.59 16.29
C LYS A 66 12.26 13.22 16.56
N ALA A 67 13.17 13.23 15.58
CA ALA A 67 14.46 13.90 15.70
C ALA A 67 14.32 15.42 15.95
N ARG A 68 13.29 16.06 15.42
CA ARG A 68 12.96 17.47 15.74
C ARG A 68 12.48 17.62 17.18
N PHE A 69 11.66 16.70 17.69
CA PHE A 69 11.19 16.74 19.07
C PHE A 69 12.34 16.60 20.06
N GLU A 70 13.20 15.61 19.85
CA GLU A 70 14.38 15.36 20.68
C GLU A 70 15.31 16.57 20.72
N ARG A 71 15.61 17.18 19.56
CA ARG A 71 16.44 18.39 19.49
C ARG A 71 15.87 19.59 20.24
N ASN A 72 14.55 19.70 20.32
CA ASN A 72 13.88 20.81 21.00
C ASN A 72 13.46 20.46 22.45
N GLY A 73 13.78 19.26 22.94
CA GLY A 73 13.36 18.79 24.26
C GLY A 73 11.86 18.60 24.41
N TRP A 74 11.13 18.38 23.31
CA TRP A 74 9.67 18.18 23.35
C TRP A 74 9.32 16.72 23.64
N PRO A 75 8.29 16.45 24.46
CA PRO A 75 7.83 15.09 24.71
C PRO A 75 7.31 14.40 23.43
N TRP A 76 7.84 13.20 23.12
CA TRP A 76 7.34 12.37 22.01
C TRP A 76 6.05 11.65 22.43
N THR A 77 4.94 12.36 22.37
CA THR A 77 3.60 11.86 22.70
C THR A 77 2.62 12.18 21.58
N THR A 78 1.56 11.38 21.43
CA THR A 78 0.53 11.58 20.40
C THR A 78 -0.09 12.98 20.47
N GLY A 79 -0.41 13.48 21.67
CA GLY A 79 -1.00 14.82 21.83
C GLY A 79 -0.05 15.96 21.41
N GLU A 80 1.24 15.83 21.71
CA GLU A 80 2.24 16.83 21.31
C GLU A 80 2.53 16.77 19.80
N LEU A 81 2.58 15.55 19.23
CA LEU A 81 2.68 15.33 17.79
C LEU A 81 1.53 16.00 17.06
N MET A 82 0.28 15.69 17.43
CA MET A 82 -0.87 16.20 16.72
C MET A 82 -1.01 17.72 16.84
N ARG A 83 -0.67 18.31 18.00
CA ARG A 83 -0.64 19.77 18.19
C ARG A 83 0.38 20.45 17.28
N ARG A 84 1.57 19.87 17.10
CA ARG A 84 2.68 20.50 16.36
C ARG A 84 2.71 20.17 14.88
N ALA A 85 2.11 19.05 14.49
CA ALA A 85 1.97 18.63 13.11
C ALA A 85 0.64 19.07 12.48
N HIS A 86 -0.20 19.80 13.23
CA HIS A 86 -1.50 20.31 12.76
C HIS A 86 -2.41 19.20 12.19
N LEU A 87 -2.34 17.99 12.75
CA LEU A 87 -3.06 16.81 12.24
C LEU A 87 -4.59 16.88 12.46
N TRP A 88 -5.09 17.94 13.09
CA TRP A 88 -6.51 18.17 13.37
C TRP A 88 -7.16 19.23 12.45
N GLU A 89 -6.40 19.89 11.59
CA GLU A 89 -6.91 21.02 10.78
C GLU A 89 -7.62 20.58 9.48
N HIS A 90 -7.73 19.27 9.25
CA HIS A 90 -8.34 18.69 8.07
C HIS A 90 -9.35 17.59 8.46
N GLU A 91 -10.47 17.99 9.02
CA GLU A 91 -11.73 17.20 9.04
C GLU A 91 -12.79 17.92 8.20
#